data_AF-A0A5C8SYY6-F1
#
_entry.id   AF-A0A5C8SYY6-F1
#
_cell.length_a   1.000
_cell.length_b   1.000
_cell.length_c   1.000
_cell.angle_alpha   90.00
_cell.angle_beta   90.00
_cell.angle_gamma   90.00
#
_symmetry.space_group_name_H-M   'P 1'
#
loop_
_entity.id
_entity.type
_entity.pdbx_description
1 polymer ?
#
loop_
_entity_poly.entity_id
_entity_poly.type
_entity_poly.pdbx_seq_one_letter_code
_entity_poly.pdbx_strand_id
1 'polypeptide(L)'
;ALRQVATPAALGAFACVLFAFAALTYAHATSDFSVQNVVENSHTTKPFIYKLSGVWGNHEGSMLLWILILTLFGAMVAVARESVPPVLRANTLAVQGFITFVFVLFVITTSNPFTRAVPAPVEGNDLNPLLQDFGLAVHPPLLYVGYVGFSITFAFAIAALIDGKIDAVWARAVRPWTLTAWSFLTLGIAMGSYWAYYELGWGGWWFWDPVENASLMPWIAGTALLHSTVVMEKRDALKVWTVLLAILTFSLSLLGTFIVRSGVLTSVHSFATDPTRGIFILAILILFIGGSLTLFAWRAPMLRQGGLFAPISREGALVMNNLFLVAACATVLVGTLYPLLLEMLTAEKISVGPPFFNYTFVPLAIPLLLIVPFGQTLAWKRGDALAASQRLFAALGLALAVGLATLAWTWGGPAMAPVGVGLGAYLIVGSVLEIVSRARGFGSSRTRAPGLIWRRAIGLPRSAWGTAIAHAGVGVVVLGIAAQGWATEGLATLKPGQTLATGPYVATLDRVAPRPGPNYEEVAAFLTIRDKAGDEIGQVDTGKRFYPSRKMTVTESGLLTRGVSQVYASLGEISPDGSIGLRLYYKPLVLLIWLGAVVMALGGGLSLTDRRMRVGAPARAKLKP
;
A
#
# COMPACT_ATOMS: atom_id res chain seq x y z
N ALA A 1 2.99 -40.57 2.99
CA ALA A 1 4.39 -40.24 2.67
C ALA A 1 4.55 -38.84 2.07
N LEU A 2 4.22 -38.58 0.78
CA LEU A 2 4.53 -37.30 0.11
C LEU A 2 4.01 -36.04 0.83
N ARG A 3 2.80 -36.06 1.39
CA ARG A 3 2.23 -34.92 2.14
C ARG A 3 3.02 -34.55 3.40
N GLN A 4 3.72 -35.51 4.00
CA GLN A 4 4.52 -35.26 5.20
C GLN A 4 5.81 -34.49 4.89
N VAL A 5 6.24 -34.45 3.61
CA VAL A 5 7.43 -33.71 3.15
C VAL A 5 7.18 -32.20 3.04
N ALA A 6 5.93 -31.79 2.81
CA ALA A 6 5.60 -30.38 2.55
C ALA A 6 6.04 -29.42 3.68
N THR A 7 5.83 -29.81 4.94
CA THR A 7 6.23 -29.00 6.10
C THR A 7 7.75 -28.89 6.26
N PRO A 8 8.53 -29.98 6.35
CA PRO A 8 9.99 -29.86 6.45
C PRO A 8 10.62 -29.20 5.22
N ALA A 9 10.08 -29.42 4.01
CA ALA A 9 10.56 -28.73 2.81
C ALA A 9 10.34 -27.21 2.87
N ALA A 10 9.17 -26.74 3.32
CA ALA A 10 8.90 -25.31 3.47
C ALA A 10 9.81 -24.65 4.51
N LEU A 11 10.07 -25.33 5.64
CA LEU A 11 10.99 -24.84 6.68
C LEU A 11 12.44 -24.83 6.19
N GLY A 12 12.87 -25.88 5.49
CA GLY A 12 14.21 -25.97 4.91
C GLY A 12 14.44 -24.89 3.85
N ALA A 13 13.48 -24.67 2.95
CA ALA A 13 13.55 -23.60 1.96
C ALA A 13 13.69 -22.23 2.61
N PHE A 14 12.89 -21.93 3.65
CA PHE A 14 13.02 -20.69 4.40
C PHE A 14 14.39 -20.55 5.07
N ALA A 15 14.90 -21.59 5.72
CA ALA A 15 16.23 -21.55 6.36
C ALA A 15 17.35 -21.29 5.35
N CYS A 16 17.33 -21.96 4.19
CA CYS A 16 18.34 -21.75 3.14
C CYS A 16 18.28 -20.34 2.54
N VAL A 17 17.08 -19.82 2.26
CA VAL A 17 16.91 -18.47 1.70
C VAL A 17 17.27 -17.40 2.75
N LEU A 18 16.91 -17.61 4.02
CA LEU A 18 17.30 -16.72 5.13
C LEU A 18 18.82 -16.67 5.27
N PHE A 19 19.50 -17.82 5.19
CA PHE A 19 20.95 -17.88 5.21
C PHE A 19 21.57 -17.11 4.03
N ALA A 20 21.06 -17.33 2.81
CA ALA A 20 21.51 -16.58 1.63
C ALA A 20 21.32 -15.06 1.82
N PHE A 21 20.14 -14.63 2.26
CA PHE A 21 19.86 -13.22 2.49
C PHE A 21 20.77 -12.61 3.57
N ALA A 22 21.02 -13.35 4.66
CA ALA A 22 21.96 -12.93 5.70
C ALA A 22 23.40 -12.81 5.18
N ALA A 23 23.85 -13.73 4.32
CA ALA A 23 25.16 -13.67 3.70
C ALA A 23 25.31 -12.45 2.77
N LEU A 24 24.29 -12.15 1.96
CA LEU A 24 24.29 -10.94 1.12
C LEU A 24 24.28 -9.66 1.97
N THR A 25 23.51 -9.67 3.07
CA THR A 25 23.46 -8.55 4.02
C THR A 25 24.82 -8.32 4.68
N TYR A 26 25.49 -9.39 5.08
CA TYR A 26 26.85 -9.32 5.62
C TYR A 26 27.83 -8.71 4.60
N ALA A 27 27.80 -9.19 3.34
CA ALA A 27 28.65 -8.67 2.27
C ALA A 27 28.43 -7.16 2.03
N HIS A 28 27.19 -6.68 2.04
CA HIS A 28 26.87 -5.25 1.95
C HIS A 28 27.38 -4.47 3.18
N ALA A 29 27.15 -5.00 4.39
CA ALA A 29 27.54 -4.37 5.65
C ALA A 29 29.06 -4.17 5.74
N THR A 30 29.84 -5.16 5.31
CA THR A 30 31.32 -5.10 5.30
C THR A 30 31.89 -4.48 4.03
N SER A 31 31.05 -4.09 3.06
CA SER A 31 31.50 -3.59 1.75
C SER A 31 32.44 -4.58 1.04
N ASP A 32 32.06 -5.86 1.02
CA ASP A 32 32.81 -6.91 0.32
C ASP A 32 32.67 -6.76 -1.21
N PHE A 33 33.61 -6.03 -1.81
CA PHE A 33 33.66 -5.76 -3.25
C PHE A 33 34.03 -6.98 -4.10
N SER A 34 34.21 -8.15 -3.51
CA SER A 34 34.31 -9.40 -4.28
C SER A 34 32.96 -9.89 -4.82
N VAL A 35 31.84 -9.30 -4.38
CA VAL A 35 30.48 -9.52 -4.89
C VAL A 35 30.07 -8.36 -5.79
N GLN A 36 29.74 -8.65 -7.06
CA GLN A 36 29.35 -7.64 -8.06
C GLN A 36 28.18 -6.77 -7.59
N ASN A 37 27.18 -7.37 -6.93
CA ASN A 37 26.04 -6.63 -6.41
C ASN A 37 26.43 -5.57 -5.36
N VAL A 38 27.46 -5.85 -4.54
CA VAL A 38 28.01 -4.91 -3.55
C VAL A 38 28.83 -3.82 -4.24
N VAL A 39 29.63 -4.18 -5.25
CA VAL A 39 30.35 -3.21 -6.10
C VAL A 39 29.38 -2.19 -6.69
N GLU A 40 28.25 -2.64 -7.23
CA GLU A 40 27.33 -1.74 -7.93
C GLU A 40 26.49 -0.84 -7.01
N ASN A 41 26.37 -1.20 -5.72
CA ASN A 41 25.37 -0.60 -4.84
C ASN A 41 25.89 -0.21 -3.45
N SER A 42 27.21 -0.27 -3.21
CA SER A 42 27.83 0.08 -1.94
C SER A 42 29.13 0.84 -2.11
N HIS A 43 29.57 1.48 -1.03
CA HIS A 43 30.81 2.27 -0.96
C HIS A 43 31.30 2.30 0.50
N THR A 44 32.62 2.39 0.73
CA THR A 44 33.18 2.38 2.09
C THR A 44 32.68 3.54 2.95
N THR A 45 32.56 4.74 2.38
CA THR A 45 32.07 5.96 3.07
C THR A 45 30.55 6.07 3.17
N LYS A 46 29.78 5.20 2.50
CA LYS A 46 28.30 5.23 2.56
C LYS A 46 27.83 4.99 4.00
N PRO A 47 26.88 5.80 4.55
CA PRO A 47 26.31 5.56 5.86
C PRO A 47 25.83 4.12 6.07
N PHE A 48 26.06 3.56 7.26
CA PHE A 48 25.85 2.14 7.52
C PHE A 48 24.41 1.66 7.26
N ILE A 49 23.41 2.47 7.62
CA ILE A 49 22.00 2.15 7.33
C ILE A 49 21.76 1.91 5.83
N TYR A 50 22.40 2.68 4.96
CA TYR A 50 22.29 2.56 3.51
C TYR A 50 23.18 1.45 2.93
N LYS A 51 24.16 0.96 3.69
CA LYS A 51 24.80 -0.33 3.39
C LYS A 51 23.81 -1.46 3.58
N LEU A 52 23.08 -1.49 4.70
CA LEU A 52 22.07 -2.51 4.96
C LEU A 52 20.89 -2.44 3.98
N SER A 53 20.29 -1.27 3.79
CA SER A 53 19.17 -1.12 2.86
C SER A 53 19.59 -1.26 1.39
N GLY A 54 20.88 -1.07 1.09
CA GLY A 54 21.48 -1.36 -0.21
C GLY A 54 21.26 -2.80 -0.68
N VAL A 55 21.03 -3.75 0.24
CA VAL A 55 20.66 -5.14 -0.08
C VAL A 55 19.39 -5.20 -0.92
N TRP A 56 18.37 -4.40 -0.62
CA TRP A 56 17.10 -4.38 -1.37
C TRP A 56 16.89 -3.11 -2.20
N GLY A 57 17.86 -2.19 -2.22
CA GLY A 57 17.86 -1.01 -3.09
C GLY A 57 18.15 -1.30 -4.56
N ASN A 58 18.49 -2.54 -4.89
CA ASN A 58 18.81 -3.00 -6.24
C ASN A 58 17.90 -4.16 -6.68
N HIS A 59 17.99 -4.55 -7.94
CA HIS A 59 17.10 -5.58 -8.49
C HIS A 59 17.32 -6.95 -7.83
N GLU A 60 18.54 -7.49 -7.87
CA GLU A 60 18.88 -8.86 -7.49
C GLU A 60 18.58 -9.12 -6.02
N GLY A 61 19.01 -8.22 -5.14
CA GLY A 61 18.78 -8.35 -3.71
C GLY A 61 17.33 -8.04 -3.30
N SER A 62 16.62 -7.17 -4.04
CA SER A 62 15.17 -7.01 -3.84
C SER A 62 14.38 -8.29 -4.21
N MET A 63 14.82 -9.03 -5.23
CA MET A 63 14.23 -10.33 -5.59
C MET A 63 14.56 -11.40 -4.54
N LEU A 64 15.75 -11.38 -3.95
CA LEU A 64 16.07 -12.25 -2.82
C LEU A 64 15.21 -11.94 -1.58
N LEU A 65 14.97 -10.66 -1.28
CA LEU A 65 14.03 -10.23 -0.23
C LEU A 65 12.59 -10.70 -0.54
N TRP A 66 12.17 -10.60 -1.80
CA TRP A 66 10.88 -11.10 -2.26
C TRP A 66 10.74 -12.61 -1.97
N ILE A 67 11.76 -13.42 -2.29
CA ILE A 67 11.76 -14.87 -2.04
C ILE A 67 11.84 -15.18 -0.54
N LEU A 68 12.59 -14.39 0.23
CA LEU A 68 12.64 -14.53 1.68
C LEU A 68 11.25 -14.37 2.30
N ILE A 69 10.51 -13.35 1.88
CA ILE A 69 9.14 -13.14 2.35
C ILE A 69 8.22 -14.27 1.86
N LEU A 70 8.36 -14.71 0.61
CA LEU A 70 7.57 -15.82 0.06
C LEU A 70 7.73 -17.10 0.89
N THR A 71 8.98 -17.47 1.19
CA THR A 71 9.32 -18.65 1.97
C THR A 71 8.97 -18.48 3.44
N LEU A 72 9.04 -17.27 3.99
CA LEU A 72 8.55 -16.94 5.34
C LEU A 72 7.05 -17.24 5.47
N PHE A 73 6.22 -16.78 4.52
CA PHE A 73 4.79 -17.10 4.52
C PHE A 73 4.52 -18.61 4.40
N GLY A 74 5.30 -19.31 3.56
CA GLY A 74 5.27 -20.77 3.49
C GLY A 74 5.61 -21.44 4.82
N ALA A 75 6.67 -21.01 5.49
CA ALA A 75 7.09 -21.50 6.80
C ALA A 75 6.04 -21.22 7.88
N MET A 76 5.43 -20.03 7.89
CA MET A 76 4.35 -19.71 8.83
C MET A 76 3.14 -20.64 8.66
N VAL A 77 2.72 -20.94 7.42
CA VAL A 77 1.66 -21.94 7.16
C VAL A 77 2.09 -23.34 7.58
N ALA A 78 3.36 -23.70 7.40
CA ALA A 78 3.90 -24.98 7.80
C ALA A 78 3.86 -25.20 9.33
N VAL A 79 4.05 -24.13 10.11
CA VAL A 79 3.97 -24.14 11.59
C VAL A 79 2.53 -24.04 12.11
N ALA A 80 1.62 -23.39 11.36
CA ALA A 80 0.21 -23.21 11.73
C ALA A 80 -0.63 -24.50 11.62
N ARG A 81 -0.28 -25.54 12.41
CA ARG A 81 -0.75 -26.91 12.20
C ARG A 81 -2.23 -27.13 12.53
N GLU A 82 -2.77 -26.41 13.50
CA GLU A 82 -4.11 -26.66 14.05
C GLU A 82 -5.22 -25.88 13.32
N SER A 83 -4.87 -24.86 12.52
CA SER A 83 -5.85 -23.95 11.91
C SER A 83 -6.29 -24.33 10.49
N VAL A 84 -5.64 -25.32 9.86
CA VAL A 84 -5.87 -25.67 8.45
C VAL A 84 -5.95 -27.19 8.28
N PRO A 85 -6.96 -27.73 7.55
CA PRO A 85 -7.04 -29.15 7.23
C PRO A 85 -5.75 -29.68 6.60
N PRO A 86 -5.26 -30.88 6.96
CA PRO A 86 -3.95 -31.36 6.52
C PRO A 86 -3.76 -31.43 4.99
N VAL A 87 -4.82 -31.77 4.25
CA VAL A 87 -4.80 -31.83 2.78
C VAL A 87 -4.65 -30.45 2.17
N LEU A 88 -5.50 -29.51 2.59
CA LEU A 88 -5.45 -28.12 2.15
C LEU A 88 -4.09 -27.49 2.48
N ARG A 89 -3.55 -27.75 3.68
CA ARG A 89 -2.22 -27.26 4.08
C ARG A 89 -1.12 -27.81 3.18
N ALA A 90 -1.09 -29.12 2.94
CA ALA A 90 -0.08 -29.75 2.09
C ALA A 90 -0.13 -29.21 0.66
N ASN A 91 -1.33 -29.07 0.08
CA ASN A 91 -1.51 -28.54 -1.27
C ASN A 91 -1.13 -27.04 -1.34
N THR A 92 -1.47 -26.25 -0.32
CA THR A 92 -1.09 -24.83 -0.23
C THR A 92 0.43 -24.67 -0.19
N LEU A 93 1.11 -25.47 0.63
CA LEU A 93 2.58 -25.48 0.69
C LEU A 93 3.22 -25.96 -0.62
N ALA A 94 2.59 -26.90 -1.32
CA ALA A 94 3.07 -27.34 -2.64
C ALA A 94 2.97 -26.22 -3.69
N VAL A 95 1.86 -25.48 -3.73
CA VAL A 95 1.70 -24.32 -4.63
C VAL A 95 2.68 -23.21 -4.24
N GLN A 96 2.81 -22.89 -2.95
CA GLN A 96 3.79 -21.90 -2.47
C GLN A 96 5.23 -22.31 -2.82
N GLY A 97 5.55 -23.61 -2.69
CA GLY A 97 6.82 -24.19 -3.07
C GLY A 97 7.08 -24.12 -4.57
N PHE A 98 6.05 -24.30 -5.41
CA PHE A 98 6.17 -24.14 -6.86
C PHE A 98 6.45 -22.68 -7.25
N ILE A 99 5.76 -21.71 -6.63
CA ILE A 99 6.09 -20.29 -6.79
C ILE A 99 7.53 -20.03 -6.38
N THR A 100 7.95 -20.55 -5.22
CA THR A 100 9.32 -20.40 -4.71
C THR A 100 10.35 -20.96 -5.68
N PHE A 101 10.11 -22.16 -6.20
CA PHE A 101 10.98 -22.80 -7.18
C PHE A 101 11.18 -21.94 -8.42
N VAL A 102 10.10 -21.42 -9.01
CA VAL A 102 10.18 -20.58 -10.21
C VAL A 102 10.94 -19.27 -9.95
N PHE A 103 10.71 -18.62 -8.81
CA PHE A 103 11.42 -17.38 -8.46
C PHE A 103 12.90 -17.63 -8.10
N VAL A 104 13.22 -18.74 -7.45
CA VAL A 104 14.62 -19.15 -7.22
C VAL A 104 15.32 -19.45 -8.54
N LEU A 105 14.65 -20.13 -9.47
CA LEU A 105 15.17 -20.37 -10.80
C LEU A 105 15.45 -19.04 -11.53
N PHE A 106 14.51 -18.09 -11.46
CA PHE A 106 14.68 -16.74 -12.01
C PHE A 106 15.92 -16.04 -11.44
N VAL A 107 16.08 -16.03 -10.12
CA VAL A 107 17.23 -15.41 -9.44
C VAL A 107 18.54 -16.09 -9.83
N ILE A 108 18.62 -17.42 -9.84
CA ILE A 108 19.86 -18.13 -10.17
C ILE A 108 20.29 -17.90 -11.63
N THR A 109 19.32 -17.82 -12.55
CA THR A 109 19.59 -17.77 -14.00
C THR A 109 19.82 -16.36 -14.54
N THR A 110 19.09 -15.36 -14.04
CA THR A 110 19.08 -14.01 -14.64
C THR A 110 19.39 -12.89 -13.67
N SER A 111 19.30 -13.12 -12.36
CA SER A 111 19.33 -12.06 -11.35
C SER A 111 20.13 -12.48 -10.11
N ASN A 112 21.30 -13.10 -10.30
CA ASN A 112 22.05 -13.71 -9.21
C ASN A 112 22.81 -12.64 -8.38
N PRO A 113 22.41 -12.40 -7.11
CA PRO A 113 23.05 -11.37 -6.28
C PRO A 113 24.47 -11.76 -5.79
N PHE A 114 24.88 -13.01 -5.99
CA PHE A 114 26.20 -13.52 -5.57
C PHE A 114 27.21 -13.62 -6.70
N THR A 115 26.90 -13.03 -7.87
CA THR A 115 27.84 -12.89 -8.97
C THR A 115 29.15 -12.27 -8.47
N ARG A 116 30.28 -12.90 -8.81
CA ARG A 116 31.60 -12.54 -8.28
C ARG A 116 32.28 -11.50 -9.17
N ALA A 117 32.95 -10.53 -8.56
CA ALA A 117 33.81 -9.56 -9.23
C ALA A 117 35.27 -9.99 -9.07
N VAL A 118 35.92 -10.38 -10.17
CA VAL A 118 37.31 -10.87 -10.17
C VAL A 118 38.11 -10.19 -11.30
N PRO A 119 39.18 -9.42 -10.99
CA PRO A 119 39.62 -9.04 -9.64
C PRO A 119 38.59 -8.12 -8.95
N ALA A 120 38.50 -8.21 -7.62
CA ALA A 120 37.63 -7.31 -6.85
C ALA A 120 38.18 -5.88 -6.93
N PRO A 121 37.36 -4.87 -7.26
CA PRO A 121 37.80 -3.48 -7.23
C PRO A 121 38.08 -3.04 -5.79
N VAL A 122 38.90 -2.00 -5.65
CA VAL A 122 39.25 -1.42 -4.34
C VAL A 122 38.04 -0.74 -3.70
N GLU A 123 37.11 -0.23 -4.51
CA GLU A 123 35.95 0.53 -4.06
C GLU A 123 34.74 0.26 -4.95
N GLY A 124 33.53 0.45 -4.39
CA GLY A 124 32.26 0.30 -5.10
C GLY A 124 31.76 1.61 -5.72
N ASN A 125 30.65 1.53 -6.44
CA ASN A 125 30.02 2.62 -7.17
C ASN A 125 29.02 3.43 -6.33
N ASP A 126 28.88 3.12 -5.03
CA ASP A 126 27.85 3.66 -4.13
C ASP A 126 26.42 3.27 -4.52
N LEU A 127 25.42 3.54 -3.68
CA LEU A 127 24.00 3.38 -4.03
C LEU A 127 23.53 4.58 -4.85
N ASN A 128 22.48 4.42 -5.68
CA ASN A 128 21.80 5.56 -6.29
C ASN A 128 21.44 6.59 -5.18
N PRO A 129 21.89 7.85 -5.28
CA PRO A 129 21.69 8.84 -4.22
C PRO A 129 20.23 9.09 -3.81
N LEU A 130 19.26 9.00 -4.74
CA LEU A 130 17.82 9.12 -4.42
C LEU A 130 17.32 8.00 -3.49
N LEU A 131 18.08 6.91 -3.38
CA LEU A 131 17.76 5.77 -2.52
C LEU A 131 18.51 5.83 -1.18
N GLN A 132 19.42 6.79 -0.98
CA GLN A 132 20.10 7.02 0.30
C GLN A 132 19.23 7.82 1.27
N ASP A 133 18.02 7.32 1.49
CA ASP A 133 17.02 7.91 2.36
C ASP A 133 16.39 6.85 3.29
N PHE A 134 15.87 7.30 4.43
CA PHE A 134 15.17 6.44 5.39
C PHE A 134 13.98 5.71 4.76
N GLY A 135 13.31 6.33 3.78
CA GLY A 135 12.25 5.76 2.98
C GLY A 135 12.63 4.41 2.38
N LEU A 136 13.83 4.29 1.78
CA LEU A 136 14.31 3.01 1.25
C LEU A 136 14.42 1.93 2.32
N ALA A 137 14.83 2.26 3.54
CA ALA A 137 15.03 1.28 4.59
C ALA A 137 13.70 0.65 5.05
N VAL A 138 12.58 1.38 4.92
CA VAL A 138 11.29 0.99 5.50
C VAL A 138 10.25 0.58 4.44
N HIS A 139 10.15 1.33 3.34
CA HIS A 139 9.08 1.17 2.35
C HIS A 139 9.12 -0.20 1.63
N PRO A 140 10.22 -0.65 1.00
CA PRO A 140 10.26 -1.90 0.25
C PRO A 140 9.93 -3.15 1.10
N PRO A 141 10.46 -3.31 2.33
CA PRO A 141 10.05 -4.41 3.20
C PRO A 141 8.54 -4.41 3.48
N LEU A 142 7.92 -3.26 3.79
CA LEU A 142 6.47 -3.18 4.01
C LEU A 142 5.69 -3.54 2.74
N LEU A 143 6.09 -2.97 1.60
CA LEU A 143 5.47 -3.22 0.30
C LEU A 143 5.54 -4.72 -0.07
N TYR A 144 6.70 -5.35 0.09
CA TYR A 144 6.87 -6.77 -0.25
C TYR A 144 6.16 -7.70 0.71
N VAL A 145 6.08 -7.41 2.01
CA VAL A 145 5.22 -8.19 2.92
C VAL A 145 3.76 -8.13 2.46
N GLY A 146 3.33 -7.01 1.89
CA GLY A 146 2.01 -6.87 1.26
C GLY A 146 1.86 -7.66 -0.05
N TYR A 147 2.65 -7.33 -1.07
CA TYR A 147 2.62 -7.96 -2.40
C TYR A 147 2.78 -9.47 -2.32
N VAL A 148 3.86 -9.92 -1.70
CA VAL A 148 4.20 -11.33 -1.58
C VAL A 148 3.28 -12.01 -0.59
N GLY A 149 2.76 -11.29 0.41
CA GLY A 149 1.75 -11.82 1.33
C GLY A 149 0.50 -12.36 0.61
N PHE A 150 0.06 -11.75 -0.49
CA PHE A 150 -1.07 -12.28 -1.26
C PHE A 150 -0.78 -13.62 -1.97
N SER A 151 0.49 -14.03 -2.12
CA SER A 151 0.86 -15.34 -2.66
C SER A 151 0.24 -16.49 -1.87
N ILE A 152 0.13 -16.36 -0.54
CA ILE A 152 -0.42 -17.45 0.28
C ILE A 152 -1.93 -17.56 0.10
N THR A 153 -2.62 -16.42 -0.06
CA THR A 153 -4.04 -16.37 -0.38
C THR A 153 -4.31 -16.98 -1.75
N PHE A 154 -3.46 -16.68 -2.73
CA PHE A 154 -3.46 -17.36 -4.02
C PHE A 154 -3.21 -18.87 -3.88
N ALA A 155 -2.20 -19.28 -3.13
CA ALA A 155 -1.84 -20.68 -2.94
C ALA A 155 -3.00 -21.47 -2.30
N PHE A 156 -3.70 -20.88 -1.32
CA PHE A 156 -4.92 -21.46 -0.75
C PHE A 156 -6.03 -21.59 -1.78
N ALA A 157 -6.23 -20.61 -2.66
CA ALA A 157 -7.25 -20.66 -3.71
C ALA A 157 -6.96 -21.79 -4.72
N ILE A 158 -5.72 -21.88 -5.21
CA ILE A 158 -5.29 -22.96 -6.12
C ILE A 158 -5.39 -24.32 -5.44
N ALA A 159 -4.93 -24.44 -4.20
CA ALA A 159 -5.02 -25.68 -3.42
C ALA A 159 -6.46 -26.16 -3.24
N ALA A 160 -7.40 -25.24 -3.03
CA ALA A 160 -8.82 -25.56 -2.86
C ALA A 160 -9.50 -25.92 -4.18
N LEU A 161 -9.09 -25.31 -5.31
CA LEU A 161 -9.52 -25.72 -6.65
C LEU A 161 -9.02 -27.12 -7.00
N ILE A 162 -7.80 -27.47 -6.61
CA ILE A 162 -7.23 -28.82 -6.79
C ILE A 162 -7.99 -29.85 -5.94
N ASP A 163 -8.27 -29.52 -4.66
CA ASP A 163 -9.00 -30.41 -3.74
C ASP A 163 -10.50 -30.51 -4.08
N GLY A 164 -11.05 -29.54 -4.81
CA GLY A 164 -12.47 -29.46 -5.15
C GLY A 164 -13.38 -29.08 -3.97
N LYS A 165 -12.80 -28.62 -2.85
CA LYS A 165 -13.52 -28.27 -1.61
C LYS A 165 -13.29 -26.81 -1.27
N ILE A 166 -14.32 -25.99 -1.52
CA ILE A 166 -14.33 -24.55 -1.26
C ILE A 166 -15.54 -24.23 -0.37
N ASP A 167 -15.28 -24.05 0.93
CA ASP A 167 -16.29 -23.87 1.96
C ASP A 167 -15.92 -22.74 2.95
N ALA A 168 -16.79 -22.51 3.93
CA ALA A 168 -16.54 -21.53 4.98
C ALA A 168 -15.28 -21.82 5.83
N VAL A 169 -14.79 -23.07 5.91
CA VAL A 169 -13.54 -23.41 6.60
C VAL A 169 -12.35 -22.83 5.85
N TRP A 170 -12.34 -22.98 4.51
CA TRP A 170 -11.34 -22.35 3.65
C TRP A 170 -11.35 -20.82 3.82
N ALA A 171 -12.52 -20.18 3.80
CA ALA A 171 -12.62 -18.73 3.94
C ALA A 171 -12.05 -18.22 5.26
N ARG A 172 -12.30 -18.93 6.38
CA ARG A 172 -11.70 -18.62 7.69
C ARG A 172 -10.19 -18.77 7.70
N ALA A 173 -9.66 -19.79 7.01
CA ALA A 173 -8.23 -20.03 6.94
C ALA A 173 -7.50 -18.93 6.16
N VAL A 174 -8.10 -18.43 5.07
CA VAL A 174 -7.50 -17.43 4.17
C VAL A 174 -7.54 -16.01 4.72
N ARG A 175 -8.63 -15.63 5.41
CA ARG A 175 -8.88 -14.27 5.85
C ARG A 175 -7.75 -13.60 6.65
N PRO A 176 -7.09 -14.23 7.65
CA PRO A 176 -6.00 -13.58 8.38
C PRO A 176 -4.80 -13.27 7.48
N TRP A 177 -4.50 -14.12 6.50
CA TRP A 177 -3.41 -13.88 5.56
C TRP A 177 -3.68 -12.71 4.63
N THR A 178 -4.89 -12.66 4.06
CA THR A 178 -5.32 -11.53 3.23
C THR A 178 -5.28 -10.22 4.03
N LEU A 179 -5.68 -10.24 5.30
CA LEU A 179 -5.70 -9.04 6.14
C LEU A 179 -4.30 -8.58 6.53
N THR A 180 -3.38 -9.51 6.82
CA THR A 180 -1.97 -9.20 7.03
C THR A 180 -1.37 -8.57 5.78
N ALA A 181 -1.50 -9.21 4.61
CA ALA A 181 -1.00 -8.70 3.34
C ALA A 181 -1.57 -7.30 3.03
N TRP A 182 -2.88 -7.12 3.16
CA TRP A 182 -3.53 -5.83 2.93
C TRP A 182 -3.06 -4.73 3.89
N SER A 183 -2.85 -5.05 5.18
CA SER A 183 -2.38 -4.07 6.17
C SER A 183 -0.95 -3.60 5.86
N PHE A 184 -0.05 -4.53 5.55
CA PHE A 184 1.32 -4.19 5.16
C PHE A 184 1.38 -3.47 3.81
N LEU A 185 0.55 -3.85 2.84
CA LEU A 185 0.46 -3.13 1.58
C LEU A 185 -0.05 -1.69 1.77
N THR A 186 -1.03 -1.49 2.65
CA THR A 186 -1.53 -0.15 3.01
C THR A 186 -0.42 0.72 3.60
N LEU A 187 0.40 0.18 4.51
CA LEU A 187 1.55 0.88 5.07
C LEU A 187 2.67 1.11 4.06
N GLY A 188 2.93 0.13 3.19
CA GLY A 188 3.91 0.23 2.12
C GLY A 188 3.56 1.36 1.16
N ILE A 189 2.33 1.39 0.65
CA ILE A 189 1.85 2.47 -0.24
C ILE A 189 1.91 3.83 0.46
N ALA A 190 1.47 3.92 1.72
CA ALA A 190 1.51 5.17 2.47
C ALA A 190 2.94 5.68 2.67
N MET A 191 3.87 4.81 3.09
CA MET A 191 5.27 5.18 3.28
C MET A 191 5.94 5.57 1.96
N GLY A 192 5.62 4.86 0.86
CA GLY A 192 6.14 5.16 -0.48
C GLY A 192 5.66 6.51 -0.99
N SER A 193 4.36 6.80 -0.84
CA SER A 193 3.76 8.09 -1.18
C SER A 193 4.36 9.24 -0.35
N TYR A 194 4.58 9.03 0.95
CA TYR A 194 5.21 10.05 1.80
C TYR A 194 6.66 10.30 1.40
N TRP A 195 7.42 9.23 1.12
CA TRP A 195 8.80 9.35 0.66
C TRP A 195 8.89 10.08 -0.69
N ALA A 196 8.10 9.67 -1.69
CA ALA A 196 8.04 10.33 -2.99
C ALA A 196 7.63 11.81 -2.90
N TYR A 197 6.75 12.16 -1.94
CA TYR A 197 6.32 13.53 -1.70
C TYR A 197 7.48 14.48 -1.36
N TYR A 198 8.47 14.04 -0.57
CA TYR A 198 9.61 14.88 -0.21
C TYR A 198 10.89 14.64 -1.02
N GLU A 199 11.11 13.42 -1.50
CA GLU A 199 12.35 13.08 -2.21
C GLU A 199 12.35 13.62 -3.65
N LEU A 200 11.21 13.60 -4.34
CA LEU A 200 11.16 13.89 -5.78
C LEU A 200 11.01 15.38 -6.14
N GLY A 201 11.00 16.29 -5.18
CA GLY A 201 11.12 17.72 -5.49
C GLY A 201 9.87 18.42 -6.09
N TRP A 202 8.77 17.69 -6.37
CA TRP A 202 7.60 18.20 -7.12
C TRP A 202 6.38 18.55 -6.25
N GLY A 203 6.43 18.24 -4.95
CA GLY A 203 5.45 18.72 -3.96
C GLY A 203 4.06 18.07 -3.99
N GLY A 204 3.83 16.99 -4.74
CA GLY A 204 2.57 16.24 -4.68
C GLY A 204 2.68 14.86 -4.04
N TRP A 205 1.54 14.28 -3.67
CA TRP A 205 1.46 13.05 -2.85
C TRP A 205 1.15 11.79 -3.68
N TRP A 206 0.67 11.96 -4.91
CA TRP A 206 0.34 10.88 -5.85
C TRP A 206 0.38 11.40 -7.29
N PHE A 207 1.18 10.77 -8.14
CA PHE A 207 1.43 11.18 -9.52
C PHE A 207 0.60 10.41 -10.56
N TRP A 208 -0.05 9.30 -10.17
CA TRP A 208 -0.72 8.36 -11.08
C TRP A 208 0.24 7.71 -12.09
N ASP A 209 1.50 7.52 -11.70
CA ASP A 209 2.49 6.88 -12.57
C ASP A 209 2.36 5.34 -12.56
N PRO A 210 2.96 4.62 -13.54
CA PRO A 210 2.85 3.15 -13.61
C PRO A 210 3.30 2.41 -12.35
N VAL A 211 4.30 2.89 -11.61
CA VAL A 211 4.80 2.23 -10.39
C VAL A 211 3.84 2.42 -9.22
N GLU A 212 3.34 3.63 -9.01
CA GLU A 212 2.27 3.89 -8.05
C GLU A 212 1.02 3.05 -8.35
N ASN A 213 0.57 3.06 -9.61
CA ASN A 213 -0.59 2.31 -10.07
C ASN A 213 -0.43 0.79 -9.89
N ALA A 214 0.77 0.27 -10.16
CA ALA A 214 1.12 -1.13 -9.95
C ALA A 214 0.89 -1.58 -8.49
N SER A 215 1.07 -0.68 -7.51
CA SER A 215 0.81 -0.96 -6.10
C SER A 215 -0.65 -0.80 -5.70
N LEU A 216 -1.34 0.16 -6.31
CA LEU A 216 -2.74 0.44 -6.02
C LEU A 216 -3.67 -0.69 -6.50
N MET A 217 -3.42 -1.28 -7.68
CA MET A 217 -4.26 -2.34 -8.24
C MET A 217 -4.45 -3.56 -7.31
N PRO A 218 -3.39 -4.24 -6.82
CA PRO A 218 -3.54 -5.36 -5.89
C PRO A 218 -4.14 -4.91 -4.54
N TRP A 219 -3.94 -3.66 -4.13
CA TRP A 219 -4.58 -3.13 -2.92
C TRP A 219 -6.11 -3.02 -3.07
N ILE A 220 -6.60 -2.53 -4.22
CA ILE A 220 -8.03 -2.44 -4.52
C ILE A 220 -8.64 -3.84 -4.63
N ALA A 221 -8.01 -4.73 -5.40
CA ALA A 221 -8.46 -6.12 -5.54
C ALA A 221 -8.44 -6.87 -4.20
N GLY A 222 -7.39 -6.67 -3.39
CA GLY A 222 -7.26 -7.22 -2.05
C GLY A 222 -8.32 -6.69 -1.09
N THR A 223 -8.72 -5.42 -1.22
CA THR A 223 -9.84 -4.84 -0.47
C THR A 223 -11.16 -5.52 -0.83
N ALA A 224 -11.42 -5.75 -2.12
CA ALA A 224 -12.60 -6.50 -2.55
C ALA A 224 -12.57 -7.96 -2.04
N LEU A 225 -11.40 -8.58 -2.05
CA LEU A 225 -11.19 -9.93 -1.54
C LEU A 225 -11.47 -10.04 -0.05
N LEU A 226 -10.98 -9.10 0.77
CA LEU A 226 -11.28 -9.06 2.20
C LEU A 226 -12.79 -9.04 2.46
N HIS A 227 -13.53 -8.21 1.74
CA HIS A 227 -14.97 -8.12 1.87
C HIS A 227 -15.69 -9.39 1.38
N SER A 228 -15.24 -9.95 0.26
CA SER A 228 -15.78 -11.20 -0.29
C SER A 228 -15.58 -12.39 0.64
N THR A 229 -14.40 -12.51 1.27
CA THR A 229 -14.10 -13.59 2.22
C THR A 229 -15.01 -13.57 3.43
N VAL A 230 -15.45 -12.38 3.90
CA VAL A 230 -16.40 -12.26 5.02
C VAL A 230 -17.79 -12.77 4.64
N VAL A 231 -18.25 -12.51 3.42
CA VAL A 231 -19.52 -13.05 2.91
C VAL A 231 -19.44 -14.57 2.82
N MET A 232 -18.36 -15.08 2.25
CA MET A 232 -18.14 -16.52 2.11
C MET A 232 -18.04 -17.23 3.47
N GLU A 233 -17.31 -16.66 4.44
CA GLU A 233 -17.20 -17.20 5.80
C GLU A 233 -18.55 -17.31 6.51
N LYS A 234 -19.42 -16.29 6.36
CA LYS A 234 -20.68 -16.19 7.14
C LYS A 234 -21.90 -16.78 6.45
N ARG A 235 -21.87 -16.87 5.12
CA ARG A 235 -23.05 -17.22 4.30
C ARG A 235 -22.80 -18.29 3.27
N ASP A 236 -21.56 -18.74 3.13
CA ASP A 236 -21.16 -19.70 2.10
C ASP A 236 -21.53 -19.23 0.67
N ALA A 237 -21.67 -17.92 0.47
CA ALA A 237 -22.01 -17.28 -0.80
C ALA A 237 -20.78 -16.65 -1.47
N LEU A 238 -20.88 -16.29 -2.76
CA LEU A 238 -19.82 -15.65 -3.55
C LEU A 238 -18.51 -16.45 -3.66
N LYS A 239 -18.58 -17.78 -3.63
CA LYS A 239 -17.39 -18.66 -3.71
C LYS A 239 -16.54 -18.40 -4.95
N VAL A 240 -17.18 -18.44 -6.12
CA VAL A 240 -16.55 -18.22 -7.43
C VAL A 240 -15.84 -16.86 -7.45
N TRP A 241 -16.54 -15.81 -7.00
CA TRP A 241 -16.01 -14.45 -6.94
C TRP A 241 -14.82 -14.32 -5.99
N THR A 242 -14.91 -14.94 -4.80
CA THR A 242 -13.84 -14.89 -3.80
C THR A 242 -12.57 -15.57 -4.29
N VAL A 243 -12.71 -16.73 -4.95
CA VAL A 243 -11.58 -17.46 -5.54
C VAL A 243 -10.96 -16.67 -6.70
N LEU A 244 -11.78 -16.10 -7.57
CA LEU A 244 -11.30 -15.26 -8.67
C LEU A 244 -10.53 -14.05 -8.14
N LEU A 245 -11.05 -13.34 -7.14
CA LEU A 245 -10.36 -12.21 -6.51
C LEU A 245 -9.05 -12.62 -5.85
N ALA A 246 -8.98 -13.80 -5.23
CA ALA A 246 -7.73 -14.33 -4.67
C ALA A 246 -6.68 -14.57 -5.75
N ILE A 247 -7.10 -15.11 -6.90
CA ILE A 247 -6.22 -15.28 -8.07
C ILE A 247 -5.76 -13.91 -8.60
N LEU A 248 -6.71 -13.02 -8.90
CA LEU A 248 -6.42 -11.71 -9.49
C LEU A 248 -5.55 -10.83 -8.60
N THR A 249 -5.72 -10.85 -7.28
CA THR A 249 -4.95 -10.00 -6.37
C THR A 249 -3.45 -10.32 -6.41
N PHE A 250 -3.08 -11.60 -6.39
CA PHE A 250 -1.68 -11.99 -6.53
C PHE A 250 -1.17 -11.81 -7.96
N SER A 251 -1.99 -12.11 -8.97
CA SER A 251 -1.68 -11.86 -10.38
C SER A 251 -1.35 -10.39 -10.65
N LEU A 252 -2.09 -9.45 -10.03
CA LEU A 252 -1.80 -8.01 -10.12
C LEU A 252 -0.51 -7.62 -9.39
N SER A 253 -0.14 -8.32 -8.31
CA SER A 253 1.14 -8.12 -7.63
C SER A 253 2.33 -8.59 -8.50
N LEU A 254 2.16 -9.72 -9.21
CA LEU A 254 3.12 -10.19 -10.21
C LEU A 254 3.21 -9.21 -11.39
N LEU A 255 2.06 -8.73 -11.87
CA LEU A 255 2.01 -7.75 -12.97
C LEU A 255 2.73 -6.46 -12.57
N GLY A 256 2.55 -5.99 -11.33
CA GLY A 256 3.32 -4.87 -10.81
C GLY A 256 4.82 -5.13 -10.84
N THR A 257 5.27 -6.34 -10.49
CA THR A 257 6.69 -6.72 -10.58
C THR A 257 7.20 -6.60 -12.03
N PHE A 258 6.41 -7.03 -13.01
CA PHE A 258 6.73 -6.86 -14.43
C PHE A 258 6.79 -5.39 -14.84
N ILE A 259 5.76 -4.58 -14.50
CA ILE A 259 5.71 -3.15 -14.86
C ILE A 259 6.95 -2.42 -14.34
N VAL A 260 7.32 -2.63 -13.07
CA VAL A 260 8.40 -1.88 -12.42
C VAL A 260 9.80 -2.33 -12.88
N ARG A 261 9.96 -3.59 -13.35
CA ARG A 261 11.29 -4.17 -13.61
C ARG A 261 11.61 -4.44 -15.08
N SER A 262 10.60 -4.53 -15.95
CA SER A 262 10.80 -4.83 -17.37
C SER A 262 11.35 -3.65 -18.17
N GLY A 263 11.19 -2.42 -17.68
CA GLY A 263 11.52 -1.20 -18.43
C GLY A 263 10.57 -0.90 -19.57
N VAL A 264 9.45 -1.63 -19.66
CA VAL A 264 8.46 -1.50 -20.74
C VAL A 264 7.64 -0.20 -20.63
N LEU A 265 7.47 0.32 -19.41
CA LEU A 265 6.82 1.61 -19.15
C LEU A 265 7.82 2.55 -18.48
N THR A 266 7.82 3.82 -18.89
CA THR A 266 8.62 4.87 -18.24
C THR A 266 7.97 5.31 -16.94
N SER A 267 8.77 5.46 -15.88
CA SER A 267 8.32 5.94 -14.58
C SER A 267 9.43 6.70 -13.86
N VAL A 268 9.03 7.70 -13.08
CA VAL A 268 9.93 8.44 -12.17
C VAL A 268 10.39 7.59 -10.98
N HIS A 269 9.70 6.49 -10.70
CA HIS A 269 9.96 5.57 -9.58
C HIS A 269 10.67 4.28 -10.03
N SER A 270 11.11 4.17 -11.28
CA SER A 270 11.83 2.99 -11.77
C SER A 270 13.35 3.20 -11.73
N PHE A 271 14.04 2.45 -10.86
CA PHE A 271 15.49 2.59 -10.64
C PHE A 271 16.34 1.39 -11.12
N ALA A 272 15.72 0.24 -11.43
CA ALA A 272 16.43 -0.93 -11.94
C ALA A 272 15.57 -1.70 -12.94
N THR A 273 15.81 -1.42 -14.22
CA THR A 273 15.12 -1.99 -15.38
C THR A 273 16.10 -2.78 -16.25
N ASP A 274 15.69 -3.96 -16.70
CA ASP A 274 16.46 -4.78 -17.63
C ASP A 274 15.49 -5.57 -18.54
N PRO A 275 15.49 -5.32 -19.86
CA PRO A 275 14.58 -5.99 -20.79
C PRO A 275 14.71 -7.53 -20.80
N THR A 276 15.91 -8.07 -20.58
CA THR A 276 16.14 -9.53 -20.58
C THR A 276 15.43 -10.20 -19.40
N ARG A 277 15.45 -9.54 -18.23
CA ARG A 277 14.72 -9.97 -17.03
C ARG A 277 13.21 -9.82 -17.22
N GLY A 278 12.80 -8.78 -17.94
CA GLY A 278 11.40 -8.53 -18.30
C GLY A 278 10.75 -9.73 -19.01
N ILE A 279 11.45 -10.36 -19.95
CA ILE A 279 10.95 -11.56 -20.68
C ILE A 279 10.74 -12.74 -19.72
N PHE A 280 11.67 -12.99 -18.79
CA PHE A 280 11.51 -14.06 -17.82
C PHE A 280 10.32 -13.81 -16.90
N ILE A 281 10.16 -12.58 -16.40
CA ILE A 281 9.01 -12.20 -15.57
C ILE A 281 7.69 -12.33 -16.37
N LEU A 282 7.70 -11.99 -17.67
CA LEU A 282 6.54 -12.22 -18.54
C LEU A 282 6.18 -13.70 -18.66
N ALA A 283 7.17 -14.59 -18.77
CA ALA A 283 6.93 -16.04 -18.76
C ALA A 283 6.34 -16.52 -17.42
N ILE A 284 6.83 -15.99 -16.29
CA ILE A 284 6.26 -16.22 -14.95
C ILE A 284 4.80 -15.76 -14.90
N LEU A 285 4.49 -14.58 -15.44
CA LEU A 285 3.12 -14.06 -15.53
C LEU A 285 2.21 -14.98 -16.32
N ILE A 286 2.61 -15.35 -17.54
CA ILE A 286 1.82 -16.24 -18.41
C ILE A 286 1.56 -17.58 -17.69
N LEU A 287 2.59 -18.15 -17.06
CA LEU A 287 2.47 -19.41 -16.34
C LEU A 287 1.51 -19.33 -15.16
N PHE A 288 1.69 -18.37 -14.24
CA PHE A 288 0.88 -18.30 -13.03
C PHE A 288 -0.51 -17.72 -13.28
N ILE A 289 -0.63 -16.64 -14.06
CA ILE A 289 -1.93 -16.03 -14.38
C ILE A 289 -2.72 -16.95 -15.31
N GLY A 290 -2.12 -17.34 -16.45
CA GLY A 290 -2.77 -18.21 -17.43
C GLY A 290 -3.09 -19.59 -16.84
N GLY A 291 -2.16 -20.20 -16.10
CA GLY A 291 -2.37 -21.49 -15.46
C GLY A 291 -3.45 -21.46 -14.38
N SER A 292 -3.45 -20.44 -13.51
CA SER A 292 -4.47 -20.31 -12.45
C SER A 292 -5.86 -20.00 -12.99
N LEU A 293 -5.98 -19.11 -13.98
CA LEU A 293 -7.26 -18.78 -14.61
C LEU A 293 -7.81 -19.97 -15.42
N THR A 294 -6.94 -20.73 -16.09
CA THR A 294 -7.34 -21.98 -16.78
C THR A 294 -7.86 -23.01 -15.79
N LEU A 295 -7.13 -23.25 -14.69
CA LEU A 295 -7.59 -24.15 -13.63
C LEU A 295 -8.92 -23.68 -13.02
N PHE A 296 -9.05 -22.37 -12.78
CA PHE A 296 -10.29 -21.77 -12.30
C PHE A 296 -11.44 -22.00 -13.28
N ALA A 297 -11.26 -21.71 -14.58
CA ALA A 297 -12.28 -21.92 -15.59
C ALA A 297 -12.71 -23.40 -15.67
N TRP A 298 -11.77 -24.33 -15.57
CA TRP A 298 -12.06 -25.76 -15.57
C TRP A 298 -12.83 -26.22 -14.32
N ARG A 299 -12.49 -25.69 -13.15
CA ARG A 299 -13.08 -26.10 -11.86
C ARG A 299 -14.30 -25.28 -11.45
N ALA A 300 -14.53 -24.11 -12.04
CA ALA A 300 -15.61 -23.19 -11.69
C ALA A 300 -17.02 -23.85 -11.71
N PRO A 301 -17.38 -24.73 -12.67
CA PRO A 301 -18.69 -25.39 -12.65
C PRO A 301 -18.92 -26.29 -11.42
N MET A 302 -17.85 -26.79 -10.79
CA MET A 302 -17.95 -27.60 -9.57
C MET A 302 -18.25 -26.76 -8.32
N LEU A 303 -18.02 -25.44 -8.41
CA LEU A 303 -18.27 -24.50 -7.32
C LEU A 303 -19.76 -24.16 -7.26
N ARG A 304 -20.53 -25.01 -6.57
CA ARG A 304 -21.95 -24.72 -6.29
C ARG A 304 -22.08 -23.33 -5.66
N GLN A 305 -22.92 -22.47 -6.25
CA GLN A 305 -23.31 -21.22 -5.61
C GLN A 305 -24.06 -21.54 -4.31
N GLY A 306 -23.57 -21.02 -3.18
CA GLY A 306 -24.22 -21.17 -1.89
C GLY A 306 -25.30 -20.11 -1.63
N GLY A 307 -25.57 -19.85 -0.35
CA GLY A 307 -26.83 -19.26 0.15
C GLY A 307 -27.42 -18.08 -0.61
N LEU A 308 -28.74 -18.14 -0.84
CA LEU A 308 -29.55 -17.07 -1.41
C LEU A 308 -29.67 -15.88 -0.44
N PHE A 309 -29.66 -14.66 -0.98
CA PHE A 309 -29.86 -13.42 -0.25
C PHE A 309 -30.69 -12.43 -1.08
N ALA A 310 -31.45 -11.56 -0.40
CA ALA A 310 -32.20 -10.49 -1.07
C ALA A 310 -31.24 -9.39 -1.58
N PRO A 311 -31.55 -8.70 -2.70
CA PRO A 311 -30.69 -7.61 -3.20
C PRO A 311 -30.45 -6.51 -2.17
N ILE A 312 -31.49 -6.13 -1.42
CA ILE A 312 -31.35 -5.25 -0.26
C ILE A 312 -30.95 -6.11 0.94
N SER A 313 -29.65 -6.25 1.15
CA SER A 313 -29.04 -6.95 2.27
C SER A 313 -27.59 -6.52 2.44
N ARG A 314 -26.95 -6.93 3.54
CA ARG A 314 -25.51 -6.73 3.72
C ARG A 314 -24.70 -7.43 2.63
N GLU A 315 -25.12 -8.62 2.22
CA GLU A 315 -24.52 -9.36 1.11
C GLU A 315 -24.61 -8.54 -0.19
N GLY A 316 -25.79 -8.01 -0.53
CA GLY A 316 -25.99 -7.18 -1.72
C GLY A 316 -25.15 -5.90 -1.72
N ALA A 317 -25.04 -5.21 -0.57
CA ALA A 317 -24.18 -4.04 -0.44
C ALA A 317 -22.68 -4.40 -0.60
N LEU A 318 -22.25 -5.57 -0.11
CA LEU A 318 -20.88 -6.06 -0.30
C LEU A 318 -20.60 -6.47 -1.76
N VAL A 319 -21.61 -6.98 -2.48
CA VAL A 319 -21.53 -7.22 -3.92
C VAL A 319 -21.35 -5.88 -4.67
N MET A 320 -22.16 -4.88 -4.36
CA MET A 320 -22.03 -3.54 -4.97
C MET A 320 -20.67 -2.90 -4.68
N ASN A 321 -20.20 -2.98 -3.42
CA ASN A 321 -18.86 -2.57 -3.02
C ASN A 321 -17.78 -3.22 -3.89
N ASN A 322 -17.86 -4.54 -4.05
CA ASN A 322 -16.89 -5.28 -4.84
C ASN A 322 -16.97 -4.93 -6.34
N LEU A 323 -18.16 -4.66 -6.86
CA LEU A 323 -18.33 -4.21 -8.24
C LEU A 323 -17.62 -2.88 -8.48
N PHE A 324 -17.83 -1.88 -7.61
CA PHE A 324 -17.14 -0.59 -7.70
C PHE A 324 -15.61 -0.73 -7.55
N LEU A 325 -15.14 -1.54 -6.59
CA LEU A 325 -13.71 -1.78 -6.41
C LEU A 325 -13.09 -2.45 -7.64
N VAL A 326 -13.71 -3.49 -8.19
CA VAL A 326 -13.20 -4.17 -9.39
C VAL A 326 -13.25 -3.26 -10.61
N ALA A 327 -14.31 -2.47 -10.78
CA ALA A 327 -14.40 -1.47 -11.85
C ALA A 327 -13.27 -0.43 -11.72
N ALA A 328 -13.04 0.11 -10.52
CA ALA A 328 -11.96 1.06 -10.26
C ALA A 328 -10.58 0.44 -10.53
N CYS A 329 -10.35 -0.81 -10.11
CA CYS A 329 -9.13 -1.55 -10.42
C CYS A 329 -8.95 -1.75 -11.93
N ALA A 330 -10.01 -2.08 -12.66
CA ALA A 330 -9.99 -2.26 -14.11
C ALA A 330 -9.68 -0.95 -14.83
N THR A 331 -10.25 0.17 -14.38
CA THR A 331 -9.92 1.51 -14.88
C THR A 331 -8.43 1.82 -14.71
N VAL A 332 -7.86 1.56 -13.53
CA VAL A 332 -6.42 1.78 -13.28
C VAL A 332 -5.57 0.87 -14.16
N LEU A 333 -5.93 -0.40 -14.29
CA LEU A 333 -5.25 -1.38 -15.15
C LEU A 333 -5.26 -0.93 -16.62
N VAL A 334 -6.42 -0.55 -17.13
CA VAL A 334 -6.58 -0.07 -18.52
C VAL A 334 -5.77 1.20 -18.71
N GLY A 335 -5.89 2.21 -17.85
CA GLY A 335 -5.12 3.45 -17.97
C GLY A 335 -3.61 3.23 -17.94
N THR A 336 -3.14 2.26 -17.15
CA THR A 336 -1.71 1.94 -17.01
C THR A 336 -1.16 1.16 -18.21
N LEU A 337 -1.93 0.19 -18.74
CA LEU A 337 -1.48 -0.67 -19.84
C LEU A 337 -1.86 -0.13 -21.23
N TYR A 338 -2.76 0.84 -21.32
CA TYR A 338 -3.20 1.41 -22.60
C TYR A 338 -2.05 2.01 -23.42
N PRO A 339 -1.12 2.81 -22.85
CA PRO A 339 0.05 3.29 -23.59
C PRO A 339 0.87 2.15 -24.20
N LEU A 340 1.08 1.06 -23.45
CA LEU A 340 1.83 -0.10 -23.93
C LEU A 340 1.12 -0.78 -25.10
N LEU A 341 -0.19 -1.00 -24.98
CA LEU A 341 -0.98 -1.62 -26.06
C LEU A 341 -0.99 -0.75 -27.32
N LEU A 342 -1.11 0.57 -27.18
CA LEU A 342 -1.09 1.50 -28.31
C LEU A 342 0.27 1.50 -29.00
N GLU A 343 1.36 1.57 -28.23
CA GLU A 343 2.72 1.51 -28.76
C GLU A 343 2.95 0.20 -29.54
N MET A 344 2.50 -0.94 -29.02
CA MET A 344 2.64 -2.23 -29.71
C MET A 344 1.85 -2.32 -31.03
N LEU A 345 0.72 -1.61 -31.14
CA LEU A 345 -0.16 -1.68 -32.33
C LEU A 345 0.13 -0.60 -33.37
N THR A 346 0.58 0.58 -32.93
CA THR A 346 0.69 1.78 -33.77
C THR A 346 2.08 2.40 -33.80
N ALA A 347 3.00 1.93 -32.94
CA ALA A 347 4.29 2.55 -32.66
C ALA A 347 4.23 3.97 -32.08
N GLU A 348 3.03 4.50 -31.76
CA GLU A 348 2.87 5.79 -31.10
C GLU A 348 3.09 5.69 -29.59
N LYS A 349 3.86 6.63 -29.04
CA LYS A 349 4.09 6.75 -27.60
C LYS A 349 3.22 7.85 -27.01
N ILE A 350 2.29 7.44 -26.15
CA ILE A 350 1.47 8.36 -25.36
C ILE A 350 1.78 8.21 -23.87
N SER A 351 1.39 9.21 -23.08
CA SER A 351 1.36 9.09 -21.62
C SER A 351 -0.05 9.34 -21.11
N VAL A 352 -0.46 8.54 -20.13
CA VAL A 352 -1.75 8.68 -19.45
C VAL A 352 -1.47 9.16 -18.04
N GLY A 353 -1.82 10.42 -17.75
CA GLY A 353 -1.55 11.07 -16.48
C GLY A 353 -2.80 11.31 -15.63
N PRO A 354 -2.68 12.14 -14.56
CA PRO A 354 -3.74 12.42 -13.60
C PRO A 354 -5.12 12.77 -14.17
N PRO A 355 -5.27 13.51 -15.28
CA PRO A 355 -6.59 13.83 -15.82
C PRO A 355 -7.45 12.59 -16.10
N PHE A 356 -6.91 11.58 -16.78
CA PHE A 356 -7.64 10.35 -17.09
C PHE A 356 -8.11 9.63 -15.82
N PHE A 357 -7.20 9.42 -14.87
CA PHE A 357 -7.51 8.71 -13.63
C PHE A 357 -8.47 9.50 -12.76
N ASN A 358 -8.32 10.82 -12.64
CA ASN A 358 -9.25 11.64 -11.87
C ASN A 358 -10.66 11.63 -12.48
N TYR A 359 -10.79 11.71 -13.81
CA TYR A 359 -12.09 11.68 -14.50
C TYR A 359 -12.78 10.32 -14.44
N THR A 360 -12.04 9.23 -14.27
CA THR A 360 -12.61 7.86 -14.32
C THR A 360 -12.73 7.22 -12.93
N PHE A 361 -11.72 7.39 -12.07
CA PHE A 361 -11.66 6.82 -10.73
C PHE A 361 -12.56 7.55 -9.73
N VAL A 362 -12.53 8.89 -9.70
CA VAL A 362 -13.28 9.68 -8.71
C VAL A 362 -14.79 9.44 -8.81
N PRO A 363 -15.42 9.39 -10.00
CA PRO A 363 -16.84 9.06 -10.12
C PRO A 363 -17.21 7.67 -9.64
N LEU A 364 -16.28 6.70 -9.65
CA LEU A 364 -16.49 5.37 -9.07
C LEU A 364 -16.28 5.36 -7.55
N ALA A 365 -15.32 6.15 -7.07
CA ALA A 365 -14.98 6.24 -5.65
C ALA A 365 -16.08 6.91 -4.82
N ILE A 366 -16.70 7.99 -5.31
CA ILE A 366 -17.71 8.74 -4.54
C ILE A 366 -18.92 7.86 -4.15
N PRO A 367 -19.60 7.15 -5.09
CA PRO A 367 -20.70 6.25 -4.74
C PRO A 367 -20.25 5.10 -3.82
N LEU A 368 -19.06 4.54 -4.05
CA LEU A 368 -18.49 3.51 -3.19
C LEU A 368 -18.38 3.98 -1.73
N LEU A 369 -17.80 5.16 -1.51
CA LEU A 369 -17.63 5.75 -0.18
C LEU A 369 -18.98 6.05 0.50
N LEU A 370 -20.00 6.44 -0.26
CA LEU A 370 -21.36 6.61 0.27
C LEU A 370 -21.99 5.29 0.73
N ILE A 371 -21.73 4.20 0.00
CA ILE A 371 -22.24 2.86 0.30
C ILE A 371 -21.58 2.25 1.55
N VAL A 372 -20.34 2.63 1.88
CA VAL A 372 -19.57 2.00 2.96
C VAL A 372 -20.32 1.97 4.31
N PRO A 373 -20.71 3.10 4.94
CA PRO A 373 -21.48 3.06 6.19
C PRO A 373 -22.87 2.47 6.00
N PHE A 374 -23.49 2.70 4.84
CA PHE A 374 -24.82 2.17 4.52
C PHE A 374 -24.86 0.64 4.57
N GLY A 375 -23.95 -0.02 3.85
CA GLY A 375 -23.84 -1.48 3.82
C GLY A 375 -23.57 -2.09 5.19
N GLN A 376 -22.80 -1.41 6.05
CA GLN A 376 -22.51 -1.89 7.40
C GLN A 376 -23.75 -1.94 8.30
N THR A 377 -24.73 -1.04 8.09
CA THR A 377 -25.96 -1.00 8.89
C THR A 377 -27.05 -1.97 8.42
N LEU A 378 -26.94 -2.50 7.19
CA LEU A 378 -27.89 -3.48 6.67
C LEU A 378 -27.76 -4.83 7.40
N ALA A 379 -28.89 -5.52 7.60
CA ALA A 379 -28.89 -6.88 8.10
C ALA A 379 -28.50 -7.88 7.01
N TRP A 380 -27.97 -9.02 7.43
CA TRP A 380 -27.69 -10.14 6.53
C TRP A 380 -28.99 -10.81 6.05
N LYS A 381 -28.93 -11.51 4.90
CA LYS A 381 -30.04 -12.18 4.18
C LYS A 381 -31.10 -11.23 3.64
N ARG A 382 -31.66 -10.37 4.50
CA ARG A 382 -32.69 -9.38 4.15
C ARG A 382 -32.51 -8.15 5.01
N GLY A 383 -32.19 -7.04 4.37
CA GLY A 383 -32.05 -5.72 4.98
C GLY A 383 -33.33 -4.92 4.90
N ASP A 384 -33.39 -3.87 5.71
CA ASP A 384 -34.39 -2.82 5.65
C ASP A 384 -33.66 -1.51 5.32
N ALA A 385 -33.81 -1.07 4.06
CA ALA A 385 -33.14 0.12 3.56
C ALA A 385 -33.62 1.39 4.28
N LEU A 386 -34.91 1.48 4.61
CA LEU A 386 -35.46 2.64 5.32
C LEU A 386 -34.90 2.73 6.73
N ALA A 387 -34.88 1.61 7.47
CA ALA A 387 -34.30 1.57 8.80
C ALA A 387 -32.77 1.83 8.79
N ALA A 388 -32.06 1.38 7.75
CA ALA A 388 -30.63 1.71 7.57
C ALA A 388 -30.44 3.22 7.35
N SER A 389 -31.19 3.82 6.43
CA SER A 389 -31.16 5.27 6.15
C SER A 389 -31.51 6.10 7.39
N GLN A 390 -32.54 5.72 8.16
CA GLN A 390 -32.90 6.41 9.40
C GLN A 390 -31.79 6.37 10.46
N ARG A 391 -31.04 5.26 10.57
CA ARG A 391 -29.91 5.16 11.50
C ARG A 391 -28.73 6.03 11.08
N LEU A 392 -28.53 6.18 9.77
CA LEU A 392 -27.47 7.00 9.19
C LEU A 392 -27.87 8.45 8.97
N PHE A 393 -29.14 8.82 9.17
CA PHE A 393 -29.61 10.18 8.99
C PHE A 393 -28.80 11.20 9.80
N ALA A 394 -28.41 10.85 11.04
CA ALA A 394 -27.54 11.69 11.85
C ALA A 394 -26.12 11.83 11.26
N ALA A 395 -25.55 10.76 10.71
CA ALA A 395 -24.24 10.82 10.05
C ALA A 395 -24.30 11.65 8.76
N LEU A 396 -25.34 11.46 7.95
CA LEU A 396 -25.54 12.23 6.71
C LEU A 396 -25.81 13.71 7.03
N GLY A 397 -26.67 13.99 8.01
CA GLY A 397 -26.96 15.36 8.45
C GLY A 397 -25.72 16.07 8.98
N LEU A 398 -24.91 15.39 9.81
CA LEU A 398 -23.64 15.95 10.28
C LEU A 398 -22.62 16.12 9.13
N ALA A 399 -22.53 15.17 8.21
CA ALA A 399 -21.66 15.27 7.04
C ALA A 399 -22.03 16.45 6.14
N LEU A 400 -23.32 16.65 5.89
CA LEU A 400 -23.83 17.81 5.16
C LEU A 400 -23.57 19.11 5.93
N ALA A 401 -23.81 19.14 7.24
CA ALA A 401 -23.53 20.32 8.06
C ALA A 401 -22.04 20.69 8.03
N VAL A 402 -21.15 19.70 8.19
CA VAL A 402 -19.70 19.90 8.11
C VAL A 402 -19.30 20.36 6.70
N GLY A 403 -19.78 19.70 5.64
CA GLY A 403 -19.47 20.08 4.26
C GLY A 403 -19.97 21.49 3.91
N LEU A 404 -21.19 21.85 4.30
CA LEU A 404 -21.76 23.18 4.09
C LEU A 404 -21.05 24.26 4.94
N ALA A 405 -20.71 23.95 6.18
CA ALA A 405 -19.93 24.86 7.03
C ALA A 405 -18.53 25.10 6.44
N THR A 406 -17.88 24.05 5.93
CA THR A 406 -16.60 24.17 5.21
C THR A 406 -16.77 25.00 3.94
N LEU A 407 -17.80 24.74 3.13
CA LEU A 407 -18.09 25.52 1.92
C LEU A 407 -18.33 27.01 2.23
N ALA A 408 -19.09 27.30 3.28
CA ALA A 408 -19.35 28.66 3.73
C ALA A 408 -18.08 29.36 4.22
N TRP A 409 -17.23 28.64 4.99
CA TRP A 409 -15.95 29.16 5.47
C TRP A 409 -14.95 29.41 4.34
N THR A 410 -14.94 28.56 3.32
CA THR A 410 -14.01 28.63 2.17
C THR A 410 -14.70 29.13 0.90
N TRP A 411 -15.66 30.05 1.04
CA TRP A 411 -16.42 30.57 -0.09
C TRP A 411 -15.50 31.14 -1.18
N GLY A 412 -15.74 30.77 -2.44
CA GLY A 412 -14.86 31.11 -3.57
C GLY A 412 -13.68 30.13 -3.79
N GLY A 413 -13.54 29.10 -2.94
CA GLY A 413 -12.57 28.02 -3.12
C GLY A 413 -13.03 26.88 -4.05
N PRO A 414 -12.25 25.79 -4.16
CA PRO A 414 -12.59 24.63 -4.98
C PRO A 414 -13.85 23.91 -4.48
N ALA A 415 -14.86 23.79 -5.34
CA ALA A 415 -16.18 23.25 -4.96
C ALA A 415 -16.15 21.78 -4.50
N MET A 416 -15.22 20.97 -5.01
CA MET A 416 -15.14 19.55 -4.65
C MET A 416 -14.48 19.29 -3.29
N ALA A 417 -13.71 20.24 -2.77
CA ALA A 417 -13.00 20.05 -1.49
C ALA A 417 -13.97 19.98 -0.30
N PRO A 418 -14.97 20.88 -0.13
CA PRO A 418 -16.00 20.72 0.91
C PRO A 418 -16.82 19.44 0.79
N VAL A 419 -17.11 18.97 -0.44
CA VAL A 419 -17.80 17.69 -0.66
C VAL A 419 -16.97 16.52 -0.15
N GLY A 420 -15.67 16.50 -0.47
CA GLY A 420 -14.74 15.51 0.05
C GLY A 420 -14.61 15.56 1.57
N VAL A 421 -14.59 16.76 2.17
CA VAL A 421 -14.59 16.93 3.63
C VAL A 421 -15.86 16.35 4.27
N GLY A 422 -17.03 16.65 3.72
CA GLY A 422 -18.30 16.06 4.15
C GLY A 422 -18.31 14.53 4.04
N LEU A 423 -17.78 13.98 2.95
CA LEU A 423 -17.69 12.53 2.73
C LEU A 423 -16.72 11.85 3.71
N GLY A 424 -15.58 12.47 4.00
CA GLY A 424 -14.65 12.01 5.05
C GLY A 424 -15.31 11.99 6.44
N ALA A 425 -16.04 13.06 6.78
CA ALA A 425 -16.82 13.13 8.02
C ALA A 425 -17.91 12.05 8.08
N TYR A 426 -18.63 11.81 6.98
CA TYR A 426 -19.63 10.74 6.87
C TYR A 426 -19.05 9.36 7.18
N LEU A 427 -17.86 9.05 6.67
CA LEU A 427 -17.18 7.76 6.91
C LEU A 427 -16.75 7.60 8.37
N ILE A 428 -16.18 8.65 8.97
CA ILE A 428 -15.74 8.65 10.38
C ILE A 428 -16.96 8.48 11.29
N VAL A 429 -17.98 9.33 11.12
CA VAL A 429 -19.19 9.31 11.95
C VAL A 429 -19.96 8.01 11.73
N GLY A 430 -20.07 7.52 10.49
CA GLY A 430 -20.69 6.24 10.17
C GLY A 430 -20.00 5.07 10.89
N SER A 431 -18.66 5.07 10.94
CA SER A 431 -17.88 4.06 11.65
C SER A 431 -18.12 4.09 13.17
N VAL A 432 -18.23 5.29 13.75
CA VAL A 432 -18.59 5.46 15.18
C VAL A 432 -20.02 5.00 15.43
N LEU A 433 -20.98 5.38 14.57
CA LEU A 433 -22.38 4.99 14.70
C LEU A 433 -22.55 3.47 14.60
N GLU A 434 -21.73 2.77 13.84
CA GLU A 434 -21.75 1.30 13.79
C GLU A 434 -21.39 0.66 15.15
N ILE A 435 -20.40 1.21 15.86
CA ILE A 435 -20.07 0.74 17.22
C ILE A 435 -21.21 1.08 18.18
N VAL A 436 -21.71 2.32 18.13
CA VAL A 436 -22.78 2.79 18.99
C VAL A 436 -24.07 2.00 18.75
N SER A 437 -24.41 1.66 17.50
CA SER A 437 -25.60 0.89 17.14
C SER A 437 -25.53 -0.54 17.70
N ARG A 438 -24.38 -1.20 17.56
CA ARG A 438 -24.12 -2.53 18.12
C ARG A 438 -24.18 -2.53 19.64
N ALA A 439 -23.61 -1.52 20.29
CA ALA A 439 -23.60 -1.39 21.74
C ALA A 439 -25.00 -1.03 22.31
N ARG A 440 -25.77 -0.22 21.59
CA ARG A 440 -27.16 0.11 21.96
C ARG A 440 -28.08 -1.12 21.91
N GLY A 441 -27.84 -2.04 20.97
CA GLY A 441 -28.71 -3.19 20.74
C GLY A 441 -30.00 -2.85 20.01
N PHE A 442 -30.80 -3.87 19.71
CA PHE A 442 -32.06 -3.76 18.96
C PHE A 442 -33.24 -4.36 19.73
N GLY A 443 -34.46 -3.90 19.44
CA GLY A 443 -35.69 -4.40 20.06
C GLY A 443 -35.67 -4.28 21.60
N SER A 444 -36.01 -5.37 22.29
CA SER A 444 -36.03 -5.45 23.76
C SER A 444 -34.66 -5.24 24.42
N SER A 445 -33.55 -5.44 23.69
CA SER A 445 -32.19 -5.22 24.20
C SER A 445 -31.73 -3.76 24.09
N ARG A 446 -32.54 -2.88 23.46
CA ARG A 446 -32.19 -1.48 23.18
C ARG A 446 -32.08 -0.69 24.47
N THR A 447 -30.90 -0.12 24.72
CA THR A 447 -30.67 0.80 25.84
C THR A 447 -30.44 2.24 25.36
N ARG A 448 -30.89 3.21 26.15
CA ARG A 448 -30.58 4.64 25.97
C ARG A 448 -29.56 5.16 26.99
N ALA A 449 -29.18 4.35 27.98
CA ALA A 449 -28.28 4.76 29.06
C ALA A 449 -26.82 4.82 28.56
N PRO A 450 -26.16 6.01 28.55
CA PRO A 450 -24.81 6.16 28.02
C PRO A 450 -23.77 5.26 28.68
N GLY A 451 -23.82 5.11 30.01
CA GLY A 451 -22.89 4.26 30.76
C GLY A 451 -22.99 2.78 30.38
N LEU A 452 -24.21 2.28 30.12
CA LEU A 452 -24.41 0.90 29.68
C LEU A 452 -23.96 0.69 28.22
N ILE A 453 -24.18 1.68 27.35
CA ILE A 453 -23.68 1.65 25.96
C ILE A 453 -22.15 1.58 25.97
N TRP A 454 -21.47 2.40 26.77
CA TRP A 454 -20.02 2.39 26.88
C TRP A 454 -19.48 1.04 27.37
N ARG A 455 -20.06 0.49 28.45
CA ARG A 455 -19.70 -0.84 28.96
C ARG A 455 -19.89 -1.94 27.90
N ARG A 456 -20.99 -1.90 27.14
CA ARG A 456 -21.24 -2.84 26.04
C ARG A 456 -20.26 -2.66 24.88
N ALA A 457 -19.90 -1.42 24.56
CA ALA A 457 -18.93 -1.11 23.51
C ALA A 457 -17.54 -1.66 23.84
N ILE A 458 -17.08 -1.54 25.09
CA ILE A 458 -15.82 -2.13 25.56
C ILE A 458 -15.85 -3.67 25.42
N GLY A 459 -17.01 -4.30 25.64
CA GLY A 459 -17.19 -5.75 25.51
C GLY A 459 -17.30 -6.26 24.06
N LEU A 460 -17.29 -5.39 23.04
CA LEU A 460 -17.37 -5.83 21.65
C LEU A 460 -16.10 -6.57 21.21
N PRO A 461 -16.21 -7.54 20.28
CA PRO A 461 -15.05 -8.22 19.73
C PRO A 461 -14.05 -7.25 19.10
N ARG A 462 -12.75 -7.56 19.20
CA ARG A 462 -11.68 -6.71 18.63
C ARG A 462 -11.82 -6.56 17.12
N SER A 463 -12.34 -7.56 16.41
CA SER A 463 -12.69 -7.47 15.00
C SER A 463 -13.78 -6.43 14.67
N ALA A 464 -14.70 -6.14 15.59
CA ALA A 464 -15.70 -5.09 15.41
C ALA A 464 -15.06 -3.70 15.48
N TRP A 465 -14.20 -3.47 16.49
CA TRP A 465 -13.41 -2.26 16.61
C TRP A 465 -12.43 -2.11 15.45
N GLY A 466 -11.74 -3.18 15.05
CA GLY A 466 -10.83 -3.18 13.91
C GLY A 466 -11.54 -2.79 12.61
N THR A 467 -12.77 -3.28 12.40
CA THR A 467 -13.61 -2.85 11.28
C THR A 467 -13.90 -1.35 11.34
N ALA A 468 -14.39 -0.83 12.48
CA ALA A 468 -14.73 0.58 12.61
C ALA A 468 -13.51 1.50 12.46
N ILE A 469 -12.38 1.15 13.07
CA ILE A 469 -11.14 1.91 12.98
C ILE A 469 -10.64 1.93 11.53
N ALA A 470 -10.65 0.79 10.83
CA ALA A 470 -10.20 0.74 9.45
C ALA A 470 -11.02 1.65 8.53
N HIS A 471 -12.35 1.63 8.65
CA HIS A 471 -13.21 2.47 7.82
C HIS A 471 -13.17 3.96 8.22
N ALA A 472 -12.99 4.27 9.51
CA ALA A 472 -12.73 5.64 9.95
C ALA A 472 -11.41 6.16 9.35
N GLY A 473 -10.38 5.30 9.27
CA GLY A 473 -9.11 5.61 8.61
C GLY A 473 -9.29 6.01 7.15
N VAL A 474 -10.15 5.33 6.38
CA VAL A 474 -10.52 5.75 5.01
C VAL A 474 -11.10 7.16 5.01
N GLY A 475 -11.97 7.48 5.97
CA GLY A 475 -12.49 8.83 6.15
C GLY A 475 -11.40 9.87 6.38
N VAL A 476 -10.40 9.56 7.23
CA VAL A 476 -9.24 10.44 7.47
C VAL A 476 -8.42 10.66 6.19
N VAL A 477 -8.18 9.61 5.40
CA VAL A 477 -7.51 9.74 4.09
C VAL A 477 -8.29 10.67 3.17
N VAL A 478 -9.60 10.48 3.06
CA VAL A 478 -10.49 11.31 2.21
C VAL A 478 -10.45 12.78 2.63
N LEU A 479 -10.40 13.07 3.94
CA LEU A 479 -10.22 14.44 4.45
C LEU A 479 -8.90 15.05 3.96
N GLY A 480 -7.79 14.31 4.08
CA GLY A 480 -6.47 14.76 3.63
C GLY A 480 -6.40 15.01 2.13
N ILE A 481 -6.98 14.12 1.32
CA ILE A 481 -7.06 14.27 -0.15
C ILE A 481 -7.92 15.47 -0.51
N ALA A 482 -9.10 15.62 0.09
CA ALA A 482 -10.00 16.74 -0.17
C ALA A 482 -9.32 18.08 0.16
N ALA A 483 -8.55 18.12 1.24
CA ALA A 483 -7.82 19.30 1.65
C ALA A 483 -6.77 19.76 0.63
N GLN A 484 -6.23 18.85 -0.19
CA GLN A 484 -5.26 19.22 -1.24
C GLN A 484 -5.86 20.11 -2.32
N GLY A 485 -7.20 20.23 -2.41
CA GLY A 485 -7.84 21.23 -3.26
C GLY A 485 -7.43 22.67 -2.89
N TRP A 486 -7.11 22.93 -1.62
CA TRP A 486 -6.65 24.24 -1.14
C TRP A 486 -5.12 24.37 -1.07
N ALA A 487 -4.38 23.42 -1.64
CA ALA A 487 -2.93 23.54 -1.73
C ALA A 487 -2.55 24.76 -2.57
N THR A 488 -1.51 25.48 -2.15
CA THR A 488 -0.97 26.63 -2.89
C THR A 488 0.49 26.41 -3.21
N GLU A 489 0.92 26.95 -4.34
CA GLU A 489 2.29 26.90 -4.85
C GLU A 489 2.75 28.31 -5.19
N GLY A 490 4.00 28.62 -4.85
CA GLY A 490 4.71 29.82 -5.28
C GLY A 490 6.07 29.42 -5.84
N LEU A 491 6.47 30.09 -6.90
CA LEU A 491 7.77 29.94 -7.56
C LEU A 491 8.37 31.32 -7.76
N ALA A 492 9.61 31.52 -7.32
CA ALA A 492 10.35 32.74 -7.59
C ALA A 492 11.86 32.46 -7.64
N THR A 493 12.58 33.33 -8.33
CA THR A 493 14.04 33.36 -8.29
C THR A 493 14.46 34.42 -7.29
N LEU A 494 15.14 34.01 -6.22
CA LEU A 494 15.44 34.86 -5.07
C LEU A 494 16.96 35.05 -4.88
N LYS A 495 17.33 36.21 -4.34
CA LYS A 495 18.62 36.48 -3.69
C LYS A 495 18.45 36.47 -2.17
N PRO A 496 19.51 36.23 -1.38
CA PRO A 496 19.45 36.36 0.06
C PRO A 496 18.85 37.71 0.50
N GLY A 497 17.96 37.69 1.49
CA GLY A 497 17.14 38.81 1.95
C GLY A 497 15.80 38.98 1.23
N GLN A 498 15.55 38.29 0.11
CA GLN A 498 14.28 38.37 -0.62
C GLN A 498 13.25 37.35 -0.11
N THR A 499 11.98 37.63 -0.41
CA THR A 499 10.84 36.87 0.11
C THR A 499 9.99 36.25 -1.00
N LEU A 500 9.39 35.10 -0.71
CA LEU A 500 8.37 34.43 -1.54
C LEU A 500 7.12 34.15 -0.69
N ALA A 501 5.98 34.69 -1.09
CA ALA A 501 4.70 34.43 -0.45
C ALA A 501 3.98 33.23 -1.08
N THR A 502 3.34 32.39 -0.26
CA THR A 502 2.51 31.27 -0.72
C THR A 502 1.42 30.98 0.32
N GLY A 503 0.15 31.07 -0.08
CA GLY A 503 -0.98 30.82 0.81
C GLY A 503 -0.96 31.73 2.05
N PRO A 504 -0.91 31.17 3.28
CA PRO A 504 -0.84 31.95 4.51
C PRO A 504 0.58 32.32 4.96
N TYR A 505 1.63 31.94 4.21
CA TYR A 505 3.02 32.09 4.64
C TYR A 505 3.86 32.96 3.69
N VAL A 506 4.94 33.52 4.25
CA VAL A 506 6.00 34.22 3.53
C VAL A 506 7.32 33.59 3.94
N ALA A 507 8.05 33.02 2.98
CA ALA A 507 9.41 32.53 3.19
C ALA A 507 10.41 33.64 2.87
N THR A 508 11.39 33.85 3.74
CA THR A 508 12.54 34.72 3.49
C THR A 508 13.76 33.86 3.23
N LEU A 509 14.49 34.09 2.14
CA LEU A 509 15.77 33.43 1.89
C LEU A 509 16.85 34.12 2.73
N ASP A 510 17.25 33.52 3.84
CA ASP A 510 18.20 34.17 4.76
C ASP A 510 19.62 34.11 4.20
N ARG A 511 20.04 32.92 3.78
CA ARG A 511 21.37 32.68 3.22
C ARG A 511 21.44 31.36 2.46
N VAL A 512 22.49 31.22 1.68
CA VAL A 512 22.84 29.99 0.96
C VAL A 512 24.28 29.67 1.30
N ALA A 513 24.55 28.46 1.80
CA ALA A 513 25.87 28.10 2.26
C ALA A 513 26.17 26.61 2.03
N PRO A 514 27.46 26.24 1.85
CA PRO A 514 27.85 24.85 1.81
C PRO A 514 27.61 24.18 3.18
N ARG A 515 27.12 22.94 3.14
CA ARG A 515 26.94 22.04 4.29
C ARG A 515 27.55 20.67 3.94
N PRO A 516 28.73 20.31 4.46
CA PRO A 516 29.31 19.00 4.16
C PRO A 516 28.44 17.89 4.77
N GLY A 517 28.17 16.85 3.99
CA GLY A 517 27.48 15.64 4.41
C GLY A 517 28.42 14.46 4.64
N PRO A 518 27.90 13.28 5.03
CA PRO A 518 28.73 12.10 5.31
C PRO A 518 29.48 11.55 4.08
N ASN A 519 28.81 11.54 2.93
CA ASN A 519 29.33 11.05 1.64
C ASN A 519 28.93 11.96 0.46
N TYR A 520 28.46 13.16 0.75
CA TYR A 520 28.02 14.14 -0.25
C TYR A 520 28.44 15.56 0.16
N GLU A 521 28.48 16.45 -0.82
CA GLU A 521 28.63 17.89 -0.64
C GLU A 521 27.27 18.55 -0.85
N GLU A 522 26.80 19.36 0.10
CA GLU A 522 25.52 20.05 -0.03
C GLU A 522 25.70 21.55 -0.15
N VAL A 523 24.89 22.18 -1.00
CA VAL A 523 24.61 23.61 -0.96
C VAL A 523 23.20 23.79 -0.43
N ALA A 524 23.08 24.32 0.78
CA ALA A 524 21.80 24.48 1.49
C ALA A 524 21.34 25.95 1.47
N ALA A 525 20.05 26.14 1.19
CA ALA A 525 19.32 27.39 1.36
C ALA A 525 18.54 27.34 2.68
N PHE A 526 18.75 28.35 3.51
CA PHE A 526 18.13 28.51 4.82
C PHE A 526 16.98 29.52 4.70
N LEU A 527 15.76 29.09 5.06
CA LEU A 527 14.55 29.86 4.90
C LEU A 527 13.90 30.11 6.26
N THR A 528 13.56 31.36 6.56
CA THR A 528 12.68 31.70 7.68
C THR A 528 11.24 31.83 7.18
N ILE A 529 10.32 31.06 7.75
CA ILE A 529 8.90 31.07 7.41
C ILE A 529 8.15 31.95 8.41
N ARG A 530 7.47 32.97 7.90
CA ARG A 530 6.59 33.87 8.67
C ARG A 530 5.14 33.71 8.22
N ASP A 531 4.20 34.00 9.10
CA ASP A 531 2.82 34.19 8.69
C ASP A 531 2.59 35.60 8.12
N LYS A 532 1.35 35.90 7.69
CA LYS A 532 0.98 37.22 7.18
C LYS A 532 0.98 38.33 8.23
N ALA A 533 0.96 38.00 9.52
CA ALA A 533 1.09 38.98 10.60
C ALA A 533 2.57 39.37 10.85
N GLY A 534 3.51 38.59 10.30
CA GLY A 534 4.96 38.79 10.44
C GLY A 534 5.58 37.92 11.52
N ASP A 535 4.77 37.11 12.22
CA ASP A 535 5.23 36.24 13.29
C ASP A 535 6.04 35.08 12.69
N GLU A 536 7.17 34.78 13.33
CA GLU A 536 8.03 33.67 12.92
C GLU A 536 7.38 32.33 13.28
N ILE A 537 7.19 31.49 12.27
CA ILE A 537 6.56 30.18 12.42
C ILE A 537 7.62 29.08 12.56
N GLY A 538 8.76 29.24 11.91
CA GLY A 538 9.88 28.31 11.99
C GLY A 538 10.85 28.46 10.80
N GLN A 539 11.86 27.60 10.78
CA GLN A 539 12.88 27.56 9.72
C GLN A 539 12.73 26.32 8.85
N VAL A 540 13.08 26.45 7.58
CA VAL A 540 13.11 25.37 6.58
C VAL A 540 14.44 25.41 5.85
N ASP A 541 15.11 24.27 5.79
CA ASP A 541 16.32 24.10 4.99
C ASP A 541 16.00 23.23 3.77
N THR A 542 16.41 23.66 2.59
CA THR A 542 16.38 22.85 1.35
C THR A 542 17.73 22.96 0.65
N GLY A 543 18.16 21.95 -0.10
CA GLY A 543 19.52 21.96 -0.65
C GLY A 543 19.69 21.14 -1.91
N LYS A 544 20.86 21.27 -2.53
CA LYS A 544 21.34 20.35 -3.56
C LYS A 544 22.53 19.56 -3.02
N ARG A 545 22.41 18.23 -3.02
CA ARG A 545 23.48 17.31 -2.61
C ARG A 545 24.16 16.73 -3.84
N PHE A 546 25.46 16.94 -3.96
CA PHE A 546 26.33 16.30 -4.95
C PHE A 546 27.03 15.10 -4.32
N TYR A 547 26.89 13.93 -4.95
CA TYR A 547 27.51 12.68 -4.52
C TYR A 547 28.72 12.38 -5.42
N PRO A 548 29.97 12.55 -4.93
CA PRO A 548 31.17 12.43 -5.76
C PRO A 548 31.34 11.06 -6.40
N SER A 549 31.05 9.97 -5.67
CA SER A 549 31.21 8.59 -6.17
C SER A 549 30.29 8.29 -7.36
N ARG A 550 29.09 8.88 -7.38
CA ARG A 550 28.09 8.71 -8.45
C ARG A 550 28.06 9.84 -9.48
N LYS A 551 28.76 10.95 -9.21
CA LYS A 551 28.75 12.18 -10.01
C LYS A 551 27.33 12.68 -10.29
N MET A 552 26.47 12.60 -9.28
CA MET A 552 25.05 12.91 -9.41
C MET A 552 24.64 13.94 -8.36
N THR A 553 23.83 14.91 -8.78
CA THR A 553 23.25 15.93 -7.89
C THR A 553 21.77 15.65 -7.70
N VAL A 554 21.32 15.63 -6.45
CA VAL A 554 19.91 15.49 -6.06
C VAL A 554 19.44 16.71 -5.28
N THR A 555 18.16 17.04 -5.40
CA THR A 555 17.52 18.10 -4.61
C THR A 555 16.90 17.50 -3.36
N GLU A 556 17.19 18.11 -2.21
CA GLU A 556 16.62 17.75 -0.92
C GLU A 556 15.58 18.79 -0.53
N SER A 557 14.35 18.34 -0.37
CA SER A 557 13.24 19.22 -0.02
C SER A 557 13.23 19.51 1.48
N GLY A 558 12.94 20.76 1.83
CA GLY A 558 12.73 21.18 3.20
C GLY A 558 11.27 21.04 3.62
N LEU A 559 11.02 20.55 4.84
CA LEU A 559 9.67 20.38 5.39
C LEU A 559 9.54 21.11 6.74
N LEU A 560 8.52 21.96 6.87
CA LEU A 560 8.05 22.48 8.15
C LEU A 560 6.63 21.98 8.41
N THR A 561 6.50 21.14 9.45
CA THR A 561 5.20 20.56 9.84
C THR A 561 4.50 21.47 10.83
N ARG A 562 3.26 21.86 10.52
CA ARG A 562 2.38 22.68 11.36
C ARG A 562 1.07 21.94 11.61
N GLY A 563 0.96 21.31 12.79
CA GLY A 563 -0.16 20.43 13.09
C GLY A 563 -0.15 19.23 12.14
N VAL A 564 -1.19 19.13 11.29
CA VAL A 564 -1.29 18.10 10.24
C VAL A 564 -1.09 18.65 8.82
N SER A 565 -0.69 19.92 8.70
CA SER A 565 -0.33 20.58 7.44
C SER A 565 1.19 20.67 7.30
N GLN A 566 1.68 20.84 6.08
CA GLN A 566 3.12 21.04 5.82
C GLN A 566 3.37 22.24 4.92
N VAL A 567 4.42 22.98 5.25
CA VAL A 567 5.11 23.89 4.33
C VAL A 567 6.28 23.12 3.75
N TYR A 568 6.38 23.11 2.44
CA TYR A 568 7.38 22.36 1.70
C TYR A 568 8.17 23.34 0.84
N ALA A 569 9.49 23.25 0.85
CA ALA A 569 10.38 24.06 0.02
C ALA A 569 11.31 23.16 -0.80
N SER A 570 11.53 23.52 -2.06
CA SER A 570 12.43 22.79 -2.96
C SER A 570 13.31 23.75 -3.73
N LEU A 571 14.60 23.44 -3.74
CA LEU A 571 15.63 24.23 -4.40
C LEU A 571 15.72 23.88 -5.89
N GLY A 572 15.46 24.89 -6.74
CA GLY A 572 15.68 24.85 -8.18
C GLY A 572 17.13 25.09 -8.56
N GLU A 573 17.38 25.55 -9.77
CA GLU A 573 18.74 25.86 -10.23
C GLU A 573 19.30 27.13 -9.58
N ILE A 574 20.61 27.09 -9.31
CA ILE A 574 21.39 28.23 -8.84
C ILE A 574 21.96 28.89 -10.09
N SER A 575 21.54 30.13 -10.36
CA SER A 575 22.01 30.91 -11.50
C SER A 575 23.44 31.42 -11.27
N PRO A 576 24.20 31.70 -12.36
CA PRO A 576 25.57 32.22 -12.24
C PRO A 576 25.67 33.57 -11.51
N ASP A 577 24.59 34.35 -11.48
CA ASP A 577 24.51 35.64 -10.78
C ASP A 577 24.23 35.50 -9.26
N GLY A 578 24.20 34.25 -8.76
CA GLY A 578 23.94 33.91 -7.36
C GLY A 578 22.47 33.91 -6.97
N SER A 579 21.54 34.14 -7.90
CA SER A 579 20.10 33.99 -7.66
C SER A 579 19.68 32.52 -7.72
N ILE A 580 18.62 32.15 -7.00
CA ILE A 580 18.21 30.75 -6.88
C ILE A 580 16.72 30.60 -7.11
N GLY A 581 16.34 29.68 -7.99
CA GLY A 581 14.95 29.26 -8.12
C GLY A 581 14.48 28.57 -6.84
N LEU A 582 13.41 29.06 -6.23
CA LEU A 582 12.80 28.49 -5.04
C LEU A 582 11.33 28.17 -5.34
N ARG A 583 10.93 26.93 -5.04
CA ARG A 583 9.52 26.53 -5.00
C ARG A 583 9.08 26.40 -3.56
N LEU A 584 7.98 27.04 -3.20
CA LEU A 584 7.35 26.97 -1.89
C LEU A 584 5.92 26.44 -2.06
N TYR A 585 5.54 25.49 -1.24
CA TYR A 585 4.21 24.91 -1.25
C TYR A 585 3.63 24.96 0.15
N TYR A 586 2.33 25.25 0.23
CA TYR A 586 1.54 25.00 1.43
C TYR A 586 0.54 23.88 1.15
N LYS A 587 0.62 22.82 1.94
CA LYS A 587 -0.17 21.59 1.79
C LYS A 587 -1.04 21.40 3.04
N PRO A 588 -2.28 21.95 3.06
CA PRO A 588 -3.15 21.87 4.22
C PRO A 588 -3.58 20.42 4.48
N LEU A 589 -3.54 20.00 5.75
CA LEU A 589 -3.98 18.69 6.24
C LEU A 589 -3.37 17.47 5.52
N VAL A 590 -2.24 17.64 4.80
CA VAL A 590 -1.66 16.59 3.96
C VAL A 590 -1.26 15.35 4.75
N LEU A 591 -0.85 15.52 6.01
CA LEU A 591 -0.48 14.39 6.88
C LEU A 591 -1.65 13.44 7.15
N LEU A 592 -2.90 13.89 7.01
CA LEU A 592 -4.07 13.02 7.17
C LEU A 592 -4.14 11.90 6.13
N ILE A 593 -3.53 12.08 4.95
CA ILE A 593 -3.46 11.02 3.92
C ILE A 593 -2.71 9.81 4.48
N TRP A 594 -1.53 10.03 5.07
CA TRP A 594 -0.69 8.94 5.59
C TRP A 594 -1.13 8.49 6.98
N LEU A 595 -1.54 9.41 7.86
CA LEU A 595 -2.10 9.06 9.17
C LEU A 595 -3.38 8.23 9.04
N GLY A 596 -4.24 8.54 8.07
CA GLY A 596 -5.43 7.75 7.77
C GLY A 596 -5.07 6.31 7.36
N ALA A 597 -4.06 6.12 6.52
CA ALA A 597 -3.56 4.79 6.15
C ALA A 597 -2.96 4.02 7.34
N VAL A 598 -2.26 4.71 8.26
CA VAL A 598 -1.80 4.10 9.52
C VAL A 598 -3.00 3.66 10.37
N VAL A 599 -4.04 4.49 10.51
CA VAL A 599 -5.28 4.12 11.20
C VAL A 599 -5.94 2.90 10.54
N MET A 600 -5.94 2.83 9.20
CA MET A 600 -6.44 1.66 8.46
C MET A 600 -5.70 0.38 8.83
N ALA A 601 -4.37 0.41 8.79
CA ALA A 601 -3.52 -0.72 9.13
C ALA A 601 -3.65 -1.13 10.61
N LEU A 602 -3.78 -0.17 11.52
CA LEU A 602 -4.06 -0.43 12.94
C LEU A 602 -5.42 -1.11 13.14
N GLY A 603 -6.44 -0.73 12.37
CA GLY A 603 -7.73 -1.41 12.35
C GLY A 603 -7.61 -2.87 11.89
N GLY A 604 -6.83 -3.12 10.84
CA GLY A 604 -6.48 -4.45 10.36
C GLY A 604 -5.74 -5.28 11.43
N GLY A 605 -4.68 -4.72 12.02
CA GLY A 605 -3.91 -5.32 13.11
C GLY A 605 -4.77 -5.66 14.33
N LEU A 606 -5.66 -4.75 14.75
CA LEU A 606 -6.59 -5.00 15.85
C LEU A 606 -7.51 -6.18 15.54
N SER A 607 -8.01 -6.29 14.30
CA SER A 607 -8.84 -7.43 13.88
C SER A 607 -8.05 -8.76 13.88
N LEU A 608 -6.76 -8.76 13.54
CA LEU A 608 -5.90 -9.95 13.61
C LEU A 608 -5.68 -10.46 15.04
N THR A 609 -5.73 -9.57 16.04
CA THR A 609 -5.60 -9.96 17.46
C THR A 609 -6.85 -10.63 18.05
N ASP A 610 -7.97 -10.63 17.33
CA ASP A 610 -9.21 -11.28 17.76
C ASP A 610 -9.03 -12.81 17.83
N ARG A 611 -9.57 -13.44 18.88
CA ARG A 611 -9.45 -14.89 19.10
C ARG A 611 -9.92 -15.72 17.89
N ARG A 612 -10.88 -15.21 17.13
CA ARG A 612 -11.43 -15.87 15.93
C ARG A 612 -10.51 -15.79 14.70
N MET A 613 -9.54 -14.87 14.72
CA MET A 613 -8.62 -14.56 13.62
C MET A 613 -7.18 -15.02 13.90
N ARG A 614 -6.91 -15.61 15.08
CA ARG A 614 -5.57 -16.06 15.47
C ARG A 614 -5.10 -17.24 14.61
N VAL A 615 -4.02 -17.03 13.87
CA VAL A 615 -3.24 -18.10 13.22
C VAL A 615 -2.39 -18.78 14.31
N GLY A 616 -2.53 -20.10 14.48
CA GLY A 616 -1.60 -20.91 15.29
C GLY A 616 -1.67 -20.76 16.82
N ALA A 617 -2.74 -20.21 17.40
CA ALA A 617 -2.90 -20.24 18.87
C ALA A 617 -3.47 -21.61 19.30
N PRO A 618 -2.78 -22.39 20.15
CA PRO A 618 -3.30 -23.67 20.62
C PRO A 618 -4.62 -23.42 21.35
N ALA A 619 -5.67 -24.11 20.92
CA ALA A 619 -6.91 -24.15 21.69
C ALA A 619 -6.57 -24.87 23.00
N ARG A 620 -6.57 -24.16 24.13
CA ARG A 620 -6.48 -24.80 25.45
C ARG A 620 -7.58 -25.85 25.51
N ALA A 621 -7.18 -27.13 25.51
CA ALA A 621 -8.12 -28.22 25.70
C ALA A 621 -8.88 -27.92 26.99
N LYS A 622 -10.21 -27.82 26.89
CA LYS A 622 -11.04 -27.83 28.10
C LYS A 622 -10.75 -29.17 28.76
N LEU A 623 -10.12 -29.15 29.94
CA LEU A 623 -10.14 -30.29 30.85
C LEU A 623 -11.61 -30.65 31.00
N LYS A 624 -11.98 -31.86 30.56
CA LYS A 624 -13.30 -32.41 30.89
C LYS A 624 -13.36 -32.53 32.41
N PRO A 625 -14.43 -32.05 33.06
CA PRO A 625 -14.62 -32.25 34.49
C PRO A 625 -14.75 -33.74 34.81
#